data_AF-A0A6I4IDE1-F1
#
_entry.id   AF-A0A6I4IDE1-F1
#
_cell.length_a   1.000
_cell.length_b   1.000
_cell.length_c   1.000
_cell.angle_alpha   90.00
_cell.angle_beta   90.00
_cell.angle_gamma   90.00
#
_symmetry.space_group_name_H-M   'P 1'
#
loop_
_entity.id
_entity.type
_entity.pdbx_description
1 polymer ?
#
loop_
_entity_poly.entity_id
_entity_poly.type
_entity_poly.pdbx_seq_one_letter_code
_entity_poly.pdbx_strand_id
1 'polypeptide(L)'
;MKQKYFFLCLGLLFLSFLFSQNNYQVSQIPYQTYSVNGAPLVTNDDALSQYVPIGFDFAFFGNTYDQFLVSTNGYITFDGNPMEMSPWNFNATIPNTAFPVKNAILGCYHDLDNRSNVGQIIYSILGTAPYRKMVVLFTNQPHFSCTTLQSTFQVIMYETYNMIDVQIVNKPLCATWNSGRTVVGLINTDGTLGLAPPGRNTGAWTAAQEGYRFKLPFDSNVYYYTICDDDTDGLGLFNLAVAQNDINATNSSSVLFFETYADAENNTNPLSDLNYANTQSQQTIYAFSEGVIYDVKLQVIDCSNDFDADSVPTSSEDLNGDGNLANDDTDNDGIPNFADNDDDGDTVLTEYEYVFARSNRGTTSSLLDTDNDTIPDYLDDDDDGDGVLTKDEDYNHNFNPMDDDINTNSIPDYLDNAAVLGTPNFENNIGFTLYPNPAFSEITIENNKGVAINEATIVSINGQVLQNITTTETVLKMDVSELQSGIYFVKLNTNEGIVIQKFLKN
;
A
#
# COMPACT_ATOMS: atom_id res chain seq x y z
N MET A 1 -46.34 20.47 -45.80
CA MET A 1 -46.71 20.21 -44.38
C MET A 1 -46.14 18.87 -43.96
N LYS A 2 -45.06 18.88 -43.17
CA LYS A 2 -44.76 17.94 -42.07
C LYS A 2 -43.42 18.40 -41.46
N GLN A 3 -43.42 18.53 -40.14
CA GLN A 3 -42.50 19.32 -39.31
C GLN A 3 -41.08 18.74 -39.27
N LYS A 4 -40.08 19.62 -39.29
CA LYS A 4 -38.70 19.34 -38.88
C LYS A 4 -38.62 19.47 -37.36
N TYR A 5 -38.17 18.42 -36.67
CA TYR A 5 -37.80 18.52 -35.27
C TYR A 5 -36.34 18.97 -35.17
N PHE A 6 -36.15 20.12 -34.56
CA PHE A 6 -34.88 20.73 -34.21
C PHE A 6 -34.51 20.17 -32.83
N PHE A 7 -33.56 19.23 -32.75
CA PHE A 7 -33.01 18.81 -31.46
C PHE A 7 -31.95 19.82 -31.06
N LEU A 8 -32.33 20.68 -30.12
CA LEU A 8 -31.47 21.62 -29.42
C LEU A 8 -30.53 20.79 -28.53
N CYS A 9 -29.26 20.66 -28.94
CA CYS A 9 -28.21 20.09 -28.10
C CYS A 9 -27.92 21.11 -27.00
N LEU A 10 -28.56 20.94 -25.84
CA LEU A 10 -28.30 21.76 -24.66
C LEU A 10 -26.94 21.33 -24.11
N GLY A 11 -25.90 22.12 -24.38
CA GLY A 11 -24.59 21.95 -23.77
C GLY A 11 -24.71 22.04 -22.26
N LEU A 12 -24.56 20.90 -21.59
CA LEU A 12 -24.19 20.85 -20.18
C LEU A 12 -22.74 21.33 -20.11
N LEU A 13 -22.57 22.61 -19.76
CA LEU A 13 -21.35 23.11 -19.16
C LEU A 13 -21.12 22.25 -17.91
N PHE A 14 -20.25 21.26 -17.99
CA PHE A 14 -19.60 20.72 -16.82
C PHE A 14 -18.70 21.84 -16.31
N LEU A 15 -19.15 22.54 -15.26
CA LEU A 15 -18.24 23.21 -14.36
C LEU A 15 -17.36 22.08 -13.78
N SER A 16 -16.11 22.02 -14.20
CA SER A 16 -15.06 21.31 -13.47
C SER A 16 -14.89 22.03 -12.13
N PHE A 17 -15.66 21.60 -11.14
CA PHE A 17 -15.20 21.75 -9.77
C PHE A 17 -14.11 20.71 -9.56
N LEU A 18 -12.86 21.18 -9.52
CA LEU A 18 -11.79 20.49 -8.82
C LEU A 18 -12.22 20.33 -7.36
N PHE A 19 -12.71 19.14 -7.03
CA PHE A 19 -12.73 18.61 -5.67
C PHE A 19 -12.31 17.15 -5.76
N SER A 20 -11.06 16.91 -6.17
CA SER A 20 -10.30 15.79 -5.62
C SER A 20 -9.52 16.37 -4.45
N GLN A 21 -10.13 16.41 -3.27
CA GLN A 21 -9.42 16.82 -2.06
C GLN A 21 -9.91 15.95 -0.91
N ASN A 22 -8.97 15.21 -0.31
CA ASN A 22 -8.92 14.85 1.11
C ASN A 22 -9.51 13.50 1.59
N ASN A 23 -9.54 12.44 0.79
CA ASN A 23 -9.75 11.11 1.37
C ASN A 23 -8.43 10.34 1.37
N TYR A 24 -7.84 10.21 2.56
CA TYR A 24 -6.84 9.20 2.82
C TYR A 24 -7.37 7.81 2.41
N GLN A 25 -6.46 6.93 2.06
CA GLN A 25 -6.67 5.48 1.99
C GLN A 25 -5.93 4.84 3.17
N VAL A 26 -6.33 3.63 3.53
CA VAL A 26 -5.67 2.86 4.58
C VAL A 26 -5.46 1.43 4.10
N SER A 27 -4.22 0.96 4.21
CA SER A 27 -3.82 -0.43 3.97
C SER A 27 -3.15 -0.98 5.22
N GLN A 28 -3.19 -2.30 5.36
CA GLN A 28 -2.30 -2.99 6.28
C GLN A 28 -0.93 -3.09 5.61
N ILE A 29 0.13 -2.99 6.40
CA ILE A 29 1.52 -3.11 5.95
C ILE A 29 2.26 -4.05 6.92
N PRO A 30 3.42 -4.59 6.52
CA PRO A 30 4.24 -5.39 7.41
C PRO A 30 4.55 -4.70 8.72
N TYR A 31 4.69 -5.53 9.75
CA TYR A 31 5.12 -5.05 11.05
C TYR A 31 6.61 -4.71 11.03
N GLN A 32 6.93 -3.45 11.33
CA GLN A 32 8.29 -2.96 11.48
C GLN A 32 8.39 -1.96 12.62
N THR A 33 9.58 -1.79 13.20
CA THR A 33 9.81 -0.80 14.25
C THR A 33 11.06 0.02 14.03
N TYR A 34 10.91 1.32 14.24
CA TYR A 34 12.00 2.27 14.14
C TYR A 34 12.66 2.50 15.50
N SER A 35 13.97 2.34 15.57
CA SER A 35 14.71 2.70 16.78
C SER A 35 14.77 4.21 16.94
N VAL A 36 14.28 4.73 18.06
CA VAL A 36 14.30 6.17 18.38
C VAL A 36 15.07 6.45 19.65
N ASN A 37 15.81 7.56 19.65
CA ASN A 37 16.64 7.99 20.77
C ASN A 37 16.26 9.42 21.14
N GLY A 38 15.73 9.63 22.34
CA GLY A 38 15.29 10.95 22.77
C GLY A 38 15.02 11.03 24.26
N ALA A 39 14.84 12.26 24.74
CA ALA A 39 14.34 12.49 26.09
C ALA A 39 12.82 12.26 26.13
N PRO A 40 12.27 11.69 27.22
CA PRO A 40 10.82 11.59 27.40
C PRO A 40 10.12 12.94 27.25
N LEU A 41 9.07 12.98 26.43
CA LEU A 41 8.30 14.18 26.12
C LEU A 41 7.46 14.68 27.31
N VAL A 42 6.71 13.77 27.92
CA VAL A 42 5.75 14.05 28.98
C VAL A 42 5.35 12.72 29.66
N THR A 43 5.02 12.77 30.95
CA THR A 43 4.55 11.62 31.73
C THR A 43 3.36 11.96 32.65
N ASN A 44 2.77 13.14 32.54
CA ASN A 44 1.57 13.45 33.32
C ASN A 44 0.35 12.79 32.69
N ASP A 45 -0.51 12.19 33.51
CA ASP A 45 -1.79 11.62 33.07
C ASP A 45 -2.63 12.67 32.35
N ASP A 46 -3.34 12.25 31.30
CA ASP A 46 -4.25 13.10 30.53
C ASP A 46 -3.64 14.44 30.08
N ALA A 47 -2.37 14.42 29.63
CA ALA A 47 -1.65 15.62 29.22
C ALA A 47 -1.34 15.65 27.72
N LEU A 48 -1.13 16.87 27.21
CA LEU A 48 -0.48 17.12 25.93
C LEU A 48 0.96 17.57 26.16
N SER A 49 1.87 17.18 25.27
CA SER A 49 3.28 17.61 25.30
C SER A 49 3.41 19.12 25.00
N GLN A 50 4.63 19.66 25.07
CA GLN A 50 4.95 20.89 24.35
C GLN A 50 4.90 20.64 22.82
N TYR A 51 4.87 21.71 22.03
CA TYR A 51 4.95 21.56 20.57
C TYR A 51 6.24 20.85 20.16
N VAL A 52 6.09 19.77 19.41
CA VAL A 52 7.17 18.96 18.84
C VAL A 52 7.35 19.39 17.39
N PRO A 53 8.55 19.83 16.98
CA PRO A 53 8.80 20.15 15.58
C PRO A 53 8.78 18.88 14.74
N ILE A 54 8.08 18.89 13.60
CA ILE A 54 8.05 17.77 12.64
C ILE A 54 9.40 17.63 11.95
N GLY A 55 10.07 18.77 11.71
CA GLY A 55 11.34 18.84 10.98
C GLY A 55 11.18 19.11 9.49
N PHE A 56 9.98 18.96 8.95
CA PHE A 56 9.58 19.24 7.58
C PHE A 56 8.12 19.71 7.53
N ASP A 57 7.71 20.26 6.40
CA ASP A 57 6.32 20.63 6.14
C ASP A 57 5.49 19.36 5.89
N PHE A 58 4.43 19.15 6.67
CA PHE A 58 3.55 17.98 6.56
C PHE A 58 2.11 18.40 6.28
N ALA A 59 1.53 17.90 5.20
CA ALA A 59 0.15 18.15 4.83
C ALA A 59 -0.81 17.17 5.51
N PHE A 60 -1.80 17.68 6.24
CA PHE A 60 -2.82 16.88 6.90
C PHE A 60 -4.20 17.49 6.67
N PHE A 61 -5.09 16.73 6.02
CA PHE A 61 -6.44 17.18 5.60
C PHE A 61 -6.45 18.57 4.93
N GLY A 62 -5.50 18.81 4.02
CA GLY A 62 -5.41 20.03 3.22
C GLY A 62 -4.76 21.23 3.91
N ASN A 63 -4.27 21.08 5.14
CA ASN A 63 -3.49 22.10 5.84
C ASN A 63 -2.04 21.64 6.00
N THR A 64 -1.08 22.55 5.94
CA THR A 64 0.34 22.26 6.17
C THR A 64 0.72 22.59 7.62
N TYR A 65 1.45 21.68 8.25
CA TYR A 65 1.92 21.78 9.64
C TYR A 65 3.44 21.59 9.70
N ASP A 66 4.08 22.28 10.64
CA ASP A 66 5.52 22.17 10.95
C ASP A 66 5.78 21.64 12.38
N GLN A 67 4.71 21.47 13.16
CA GLN A 67 4.75 21.03 14.55
C GLN A 67 3.44 20.35 14.96
N PHE A 68 3.47 19.57 16.03
CA PHE A 68 2.31 18.89 16.61
C PHE A 68 2.42 18.78 18.14
N LEU A 69 1.37 18.29 18.77
CA LEU A 69 1.35 17.92 20.19
C LEU A 69 1.13 16.41 20.31
N VAL A 70 1.80 15.79 21.28
CA VAL A 70 1.62 14.37 21.61
C VAL A 70 0.75 14.25 22.84
N SER A 71 -0.29 13.45 22.75
CA SER A 71 -1.13 13.08 23.88
C SER A 71 -0.58 11.86 24.59
N THR A 72 -0.65 11.87 25.92
CA THR A 72 -0.36 10.70 26.73
C THR A 72 -1.34 9.53 26.54
N ASN A 73 -2.51 9.79 25.94
CA ASN A 73 -3.53 8.79 25.62
C ASN A 73 -3.37 8.16 24.22
N GLY A 74 -2.21 8.33 23.57
CA GLY A 74 -1.86 7.56 22.37
C GLY A 74 -2.32 8.14 21.05
N TYR A 75 -2.39 9.47 20.95
CA TYR A 75 -2.64 10.19 19.70
C TYR A 75 -1.72 11.40 19.55
N ILE A 76 -1.61 11.89 18.33
CA ILE A 76 -0.96 13.16 17.97
C ILE A 76 -2.04 14.11 17.45
N THR A 77 -1.94 15.40 17.80
CA THR A 77 -2.87 16.44 17.32
C THR A 77 -2.11 17.63 16.74
N PHE A 78 -2.64 18.17 15.65
CA PHE A 78 -2.19 19.42 15.01
C PHE A 78 -3.03 20.63 15.45
N ASP A 79 -3.95 20.43 16.40
CA ASP A 79 -4.74 21.47 17.05
C ASP A 79 -4.58 21.39 18.59
N GLY A 80 -4.91 22.48 19.28
CA GLY A 80 -4.87 22.59 20.73
C GLY A 80 -3.61 23.27 21.28
N ASN A 81 -3.45 23.21 22.60
CA ASN A 81 -2.28 23.77 23.29
C ASN A 81 -1.80 22.88 24.47
N PRO A 82 -0.53 22.99 24.89
CA PRO A 82 0.05 22.15 25.95
C PRO A 82 -0.62 22.22 27.34
N MET A 83 -1.53 23.17 27.58
CA MET A 83 -2.24 23.31 28.85
C MET A 83 -3.60 22.60 28.87
N GLU A 84 -4.03 22.08 27.72
CA GLU A 84 -5.28 21.35 27.61
C GLU A 84 -5.13 19.93 28.15
N MET A 85 -6.24 19.43 28.70
CA MET A 85 -6.34 18.04 29.12
C MET A 85 -6.56 17.17 27.89
N SER A 86 -5.79 16.09 27.78
CA SER A 86 -6.02 15.04 26.80
C SER A 86 -7.30 14.27 27.15
N PRO A 87 -8.34 14.25 26.29
CA PRO A 87 -9.49 13.40 26.50
C PRO A 87 -9.10 11.92 26.52
N TRP A 88 -9.86 11.12 27.27
CA TRP A 88 -9.65 9.67 27.42
C TRP A 88 -10.93 8.85 27.18
N ASN A 89 -12.10 9.49 27.31
CA ASN A 89 -13.41 8.85 27.17
C ASN A 89 -14.05 9.14 25.83
N PHE A 90 -14.54 8.10 25.16
CA PHE A 90 -15.37 8.20 23.98
C PHE A 90 -16.28 6.97 23.83
N ASN A 91 -17.36 7.12 23.06
CA ASN A 91 -18.29 6.04 22.72
C ASN A 91 -18.75 6.06 21.25
N ALA A 92 -18.17 6.95 20.44
CA ALA A 92 -18.44 7.09 19.02
C ALA A 92 -17.29 6.49 18.20
N THR A 93 -17.59 6.14 16.95
CA THR A 93 -16.62 5.84 15.89
C THR A 93 -16.19 7.15 15.20
N ILE A 94 -15.11 7.11 14.43
CA ILE A 94 -14.75 8.20 13.50
C ILE A 94 -15.23 7.87 12.07
N PRO A 95 -15.54 8.86 11.22
CA PRO A 95 -15.66 10.28 11.53
C PRO A 95 -16.90 10.57 12.39
N ASN A 96 -16.76 11.52 13.32
CA ASN A 96 -17.88 12.03 14.10
C ASN A 96 -17.55 13.42 14.64
N THR A 97 -18.40 14.40 14.38
CA THR A 97 -18.20 15.78 14.84
C THR A 97 -18.18 15.91 16.37
N ALA A 98 -18.83 15.00 17.09
CA ALA A 98 -18.80 14.92 18.55
C ALA A 98 -17.66 14.05 19.13
N PHE A 99 -16.81 13.46 18.29
CA PHE A 99 -15.61 12.76 18.77
C PHE A 99 -14.71 13.73 19.56
N PRO A 100 -14.18 13.37 20.74
CA PRO A 100 -13.55 14.33 21.65
C PRO A 100 -12.19 14.85 21.16
N VAL A 101 -11.54 14.11 20.26
CA VAL A 101 -10.27 14.48 19.64
C VAL A 101 -10.52 14.85 18.17
N LYS A 102 -9.82 15.86 17.68
CA LYS A 102 -9.96 16.43 16.34
C LYS A 102 -8.60 16.77 15.78
N ASN A 103 -8.50 16.89 14.46
CA ASN A 103 -7.26 17.23 13.77
C ASN A 103 -6.07 16.35 14.19
N ALA A 104 -6.29 15.04 14.19
CA ALA A 104 -5.42 14.11 14.91
C ALA A 104 -5.14 12.80 14.17
N ILE A 105 -3.96 12.26 14.45
CA ILE A 105 -3.53 10.90 14.14
C ILE A 105 -3.71 10.07 15.42
N LEU A 106 -4.64 9.13 15.40
CA LEU A 106 -4.95 8.22 16.50
C LEU A 106 -4.08 6.97 16.31
N GLY A 107 -2.96 6.86 17.03
CA GLY A 107 -2.04 5.72 16.92
C GLY A 107 -2.57 4.49 17.64
N CYS A 108 -2.97 4.65 18.89
CA CYS A 108 -3.71 3.65 19.67
C CYS A 108 -4.52 4.40 20.73
N TYR A 109 -5.43 5.27 20.29
CA TYR A 109 -6.11 6.20 21.19
C TYR A 109 -7.03 5.48 22.17
N HIS A 110 -6.68 5.54 23.45
CA HIS A 110 -7.48 5.13 24.59
C HIS A 110 -6.87 5.64 25.91
N ASP A 111 -7.53 5.35 27.03
CA ASP A 111 -7.10 5.81 28.36
C ASP A 111 -5.87 5.05 28.88
N LEU A 112 -4.71 5.71 28.82
CA LEU A 112 -3.41 5.23 29.28
C LEU A 112 -3.08 5.82 30.66
N ASP A 113 -2.27 5.12 31.46
CA ASP A 113 -1.83 5.55 32.79
C ASP A 113 -0.39 6.05 32.76
N ASN A 114 -0.20 7.35 32.90
CA ASN A 114 1.14 7.93 32.91
C ASN A 114 1.63 8.29 34.33
N ARG A 115 0.80 8.12 35.36
CA ARG A 115 1.08 8.55 36.75
C ARG A 115 2.24 7.83 37.42
N SER A 116 2.54 6.62 36.97
CA SER A 116 3.47 5.71 37.65
C SER A 116 4.92 5.83 37.20
N ASN A 117 5.26 6.76 36.30
CA ASN A 117 6.56 6.82 35.60
C ASN A 117 6.94 5.47 34.96
N VAL A 118 5.95 4.71 34.52
CA VAL A 118 6.12 3.46 33.79
C VAL A 118 5.84 3.75 32.33
N GLY A 119 6.70 3.20 31.46
CA GLY A 119 6.69 3.54 30.04
C GLY A 119 7.26 4.92 29.76
N GLN A 120 7.43 5.24 28.48
CA GLN A 120 7.92 6.52 28.02
C GLN A 120 7.35 6.86 26.64
N ILE A 121 7.27 8.16 26.36
CA ILE A 121 6.91 8.69 25.05
C ILE A 121 8.11 9.49 24.56
N ILE A 122 8.69 9.09 23.44
CA ILE A 122 9.87 9.74 22.84
C ILE A 122 9.64 9.94 21.36
N TYR A 123 10.42 10.83 20.75
CA TYR A 123 10.38 11.06 19.31
C TYR A 123 11.78 11.22 18.74
N SER A 124 11.93 11.00 17.44
CA SER A 124 13.15 11.30 16.68
C SER A 124 12.80 11.58 15.22
N ILE A 125 13.63 12.40 14.57
CA ILE A 125 13.64 12.54 13.12
C ILE A 125 14.74 11.63 12.60
N LEU A 126 14.38 10.68 11.74
CA LEU A 126 15.28 9.72 11.10
C LEU A 126 15.46 10.07 9.61
N GLY A 127 16.53 9.56 9.01
CA GLY A 127 16.88 9.82 7.61
C GLY A 127 17.42 11.23 7.34
N THR A 128 17.59 11.54 6.06
CA THR A 128 18.03 12.85 5.55
C THR A 128 17.00 13.42 4.58
N ALA A 129 16.91 14.75 4.48
CA ALA A 129 16.01 15.37 3.50
C ALA A 129 16.43 14.94 2.08
N PRO A 130 15.50 14.67 1.14
CA PRO A 130 14.04 14.85 1.20
C PRO A 130 13.21 13.80 1.95
N TYR A 131 13.81 12.74 2.45
CA TYR A 131 13.10 11.51 2.80
C TYR A 131 13.16 11.25 4.30
N ARG A 132 12.95 12.29 5.12
CA ARG A 132 12.96 12.15 6.58
C ARG A 132 11.69 11.47 7.08
N LYS A 133 11.85 10.72 8.16
CA LYS A 133 10.75 10.09 8.91
C LYS A 133 10.67 10.75 10.30
N MET A 134 9.52 11.31 10.68
CA MET A 134 9.24 11.71 12.07
C MET A 134 8.59 10.52 12.78
N VAL A 135 9.26 9.96 13.79
CA VAL A 135 8.77 8.81 14.55
C VAL A 135 8.45 9.21 15.98
N VAL A 136 7.23 8.94 16.43
CA VAL A 136 6.80 9.07 17.83
C VAL A 136 6.55 7.68 18.40
N LEU A 137 7.33 7.28 19.41
CA LEU A 137 7.27 5.98 20.04
C LEU A 137 6.63 6.09 21.43
N PHE A 138 5.60 5.28 21.65
CA PHE A 138 5.00 5.00 22.93
C PHE A 138 5.51 3.64 23.40
N THR A 139 6.34 3.60 24.44
CA THR A 139 6.89 2.34 24.98
C THR A 139 6.22 1.98 26.29
N ASN A 140 5.77 0.73 26.44
CA ASN A 140 5.26 0.15 27.68
C ASN A 140 4.25 1.02 28.44
N GLN A 141 3.35 1.69 27.71
CA GLN A 141 2.33 2.56 28.28
C GLN A 141 1.28 1.74 29.03
N PRO A 142 1.18 1.83 30.37
CA PRO A 142 0.19 1.08 31.13
C PRO A 142 -1.24 1.55 30.83
N HIS A 143 -2.24 0.69 31.03
CA HIS A 143 -3.65 1.08 30.87
C HIS A 143 -4.25 1.56 32.20
N PHE A 144 -5.00 2.66 32.22
CA PHE A 144 -5.50 3.33 33.45
C PHE A 144 -6.09 2.41 34.52
N SER A 145 -7.01 1.52 34.17
CA SER A 145 -7.66 0.60 35.12
C SER A 145 -7.04 -0.80 35.16
N CYS A 146 -6.10 -1.09 34.26
CA CYS A 146 -5.47 -2.39 34.09
C CYS A 146 -3.95 -2.22 33.97
N THR A 147 -3.31 -1.60 34.95
CA THR A 147 -1.92 -1.10 34.86
C THR A 147 -0.84 -2.19 34.68
N THR A 148 -1.20 -3.47 34.82
CA THR A 148 -0.33 -4.60 34.45
C THR A 148 -0.31 -4.89 32.95
N LEU A 149 -1.29 -4.38 32.21
CA LEU A 149 -1.35 -4.41 30.75
C LEU A 149 -0.68 -3.15 30.22
N GLN A 150 0.24 -3.33 29.26
CA GLN A 150 1.05 -2.27 28.69
C GLN A 150 1.02 -2.34 27.17
N SER A 151 0.99 -1.17 26.53
CA SER A 151 1.00 -1.04 25.08
C SER A 151 2.27 -0.38 24.57
N THR A 152 2.76 -0.90 23.46
CA THR A 152 3.88 -0.32 22.71
C THR A 152 3.46 -0.17 21.25
N PHE A 153 3.62 1.04 20.71
CA PHE A 153 3.27 1.37 19.33
C PHE A 153 3.99 2.65 18.89
N GLN A 154 4.04 2.87 17.58
CA GLN A 154 4.66 4.03 16.93
C GLN A 154 3.68 4.71 15.99
N VAL A 155 3.87 6.02 15.83
CA VAL A 155 3.27 6.81 14.75
C VAL A 155 4.42 7.43 13.96
N ILE A 156 4.43 7.20 12.65
CA ILE A 156 5.47 7.65 11.72
C ILE A 156 4.83 8.60 10.71
N MET A 157 5.48 9.73 10.42
CA MET A 157 5.11 10.65 9.35
C MET A 157 6.28 10.76 8.37
N TYR A 158 6.01 10.68 7.07
CA TYR A 158 7.02 10.71 6.01
C TYR A 158 7.03 12.06 5.29
N GLU A 159 8.22 12.59 5.03
CA GLU A 159 8.42 13.91 4.40
C GLU A 159 7.95 13.97 2.94
N THR A 160 8.53 13.17 2.04
CA THR A 160 8.31 13.32 0.59
C THR A 160 6.93 12.83 0.14
N TYR A 161 6.50 11.66 0.62
CA TYR A 161 5.23 11.03 0.20
C TYR A 161 4.04 11.43 1.07
N ASN A 162 4.27 12.17 2.15
CA ASN A 162 3.23 12.68 3.04
C ASN A 162 2.30 11.57 3.59
N MET A 163 2.89 10.40 3.85
CA MET A 163 2.22 9.22 4.39
C MET A 163 2.31 9.20 5.91
N ILE A 164 1.48 8.36 6.53
CA ILE A 164 1.44 8.13 7.97
C ILE A 164 1.39 6.63 8.22
N ASP A 165 2.32 6.10 9.01
CA ASP A 165 2.23 4.71 9.48
C ASP A 165 1.91 4.65 10.97
N VAL A 166 1.18 3.61 11.34
CA VAL A 166 0.97 3.21 12.73
C VAL A 166 1.44 1.78 12.90
N GLN A 167 2.52 1.60 13.67
CA GLN A 167 3.12 0.29 13.94
C GLN A 167 2.82 -0.14 15.37
N ILE A 168 2.08 -1.22 15.56
CA ILE A 168 1.65 -1.74 16.86
C ILE A 168 2.51 -2.94 17.23
N VAL A 169 3.43 -2.75 18.17
CA VAL A 169 4.21 -3.86 18.73
C VAL A 169 3.30 -4.77 19.54
N ASN A 170 2.55 -4.18 20.48
CA ASN A 170 1.61 -4.93 21.29
C ASN A 170 0.51 -4.03 21.88
N LYS A 171 -0.71 -4.55 21.89
CA LYS A 171 -1.88 -3.90 22.46
C LYS A 171 -2.80 -4.93 23.12
N PRO A 172 -2.64 -5.19 24.42
CA PRO A 172 -3.59 -6.00 25.18
C PRO A 172 -4.95 -5.26 25.38
N LEU A 173 -5.93 -5.99 25.91
CA LEU A 173 -7.29 -5.48 26.12
C LEU A 173 -7.62 -5.29 27.62
N CYS A 174 -7.86 -4.04 28.03
CA CYS A 174 -8.47 -3.72 29.32
C CYS A 174 -10.00 -3.64 29.19
N ALA A 175 -10.69 -4.79 29.26
CA ALA A 175 -12.15 -4.86 29.02
C ALA A 175 -13.00 -4.19 30.12
N THR A 176 -12.46 -3.99 31.33
CA THR A 176 -13.19 -3.46 32.48
C THR A 176 -13.31 -1.93 32.51
N TRP A 177 -12.64 -1.23 31.59
CA TRP A 177 -12.59 0.23 31.55
C TRP A 177 -12.95 0.75 30.17
N ASN A 178 -13.80 1.79 30.10
CA ASN A 178 -14.33 2.37 28.85
C ASN A 178 -14.80 1.34 27.81
N SER A 179 -15.31 0.19 28.27
CA SER A 179 -15.69 -0.95 27.43
C SER A 179 -14.56 -1.47 26.53
N GLY A 180 -13.29 -1.27 26.92
CA GLY A 180 -12.10 -1.67 26.17
C GLY A 180 -11.84 -0.87 24.89
N ARG A 181 -12.57 0.23 24.66
CA ARG A 181 -12.52 0.99 23.40
C ARG A 181 -11.13 1.54 23.11
N THR A 182 -10.63 1.24 21.91
CA THR A 182 -9.40 1.81 21.34
C THR A 182 -9.64 2.17 19.88
N VAL A 183 -8.97 3.20 19.37
CA VAL A 183 -9.02 3.61 17.96
C VAL A 183 -7.64 3.72 17.34
N VAL A 184 -7.49 3.20 16.13
CA VAL A 184 -6.42 3.58 15.19
C VAL A 184 -7.06 4.30 14.01
N GLY A 185 -6.53 5.44 13.58
CA GLY A 185 -7.11 6.18 12.47
C GLY A 185 -6.77 7.67 12.41
N LEU A 186 -7.37 8.36 11.45
CA LEU A 186 -7.20 9.79 11.21
C LEU A 186 -8.54 10.50 11.36
N ILE A 187 -8.55 11.71 11.91
CA ILE A 187 -9.74 12.57 11.96
C ILE A 187 -9.39 14.02 11.68
N ASN A 188 -10.18 14.67 10.83
CA ASN A 188 -9.95 16.06 10.44
C ASN A 188 -10.38 17.06 11.53
N THR A 189 -10.19 18.35 11.25
CA THR A 189 -10.39 19.45 12.20
C THR A 189 -11.82 19.57 12.74
N ASP A 190 -12.85 19.30 11.93
CA ASP A 190 -14.25 19.39 12.35
C ASP A 190 -14.90 18.02 12.65
N GLY A 191 -14.16 16.93 12.40
CA GLY A 191 -14.60 15.54 12.58
C GLY A 191 -15.62 15.07 11.56
N THR A 192 -15.79 15.78 10.45
CA THR A 192 -16.65 15.35 9.33
C THR A 192 -15.95 14.34 8.43
N LEU A 193 -14.62 14.33 8.41
CA LEU A 193 -13.79 13.37 7.69
C LEU A 193 -12.91 12.58 8.66
N GLY A 194 -12.69 11.31 8.35
CA GLY A 194 -11.89 10.43 9.15
C GLY A 194 -11.89 9.02 8.58
N LEU A 195 -10.86 8.26 8.93
CA LEU A 195 -10.60 6.94 8.38
C LEU A 195 -9.94 6.09 9.46
N ALA A 196 -10.27 4.80 9.49
CA ALA A 196 -9.67 3.84 10.41
C ALA A 196 -9.53 2.49 9.70
N PRO A 197 -8.49 1.69 10.01
CA PRO A 197 -8.35 0.34 9.47
C PRO A 197 -9.54 -0.55 9.84
N PRO A 198 -9.81 -1.62 9.07
CA PRO A 198 -10.83 -2.61 9.38
C PRO A 198 -10.70 -3.11 10.83
N GLY A 199 -11.81 -3.09 11.59
CA GLY A 199 -11.83 -3.55 12.98
C GLY A 199 -11.08 -2.67 14.00
N ARG A 200 -10.48 -1.54 13.59
CA ARG A 200 -9.75 -0.61 14.47
C ARG A 200 -10.51 0.70 14.75
N ASN A 201 -11.73 0.86 14.20
CA ASN A 201 -12.57 2.05 14.38
C ASN A 201 -13.47 1.96 15.63
N THR A 202 -12.88 2.11 16.82
CA THR A 202 -13.56 1.98 18.12
C THR A 202 -14.02 0.56 18.43
N GLY A 203 -13.64 0.04 19.59
CA GLY A 203 -14.08 -1.27 20.05
C GLY A 203 -13.07 -1.92 20.98
N ALA A 204 -13.45 -3.08 21.52
CA ALA A 204 -12.57 -3.91 22.33
C ALA A 204 -11.81 -4.89 21.44
N TRP A 205 -10.52 -4.66 21.25
CA TRP A 205 -9.65 -5.51 20.45
C TRP A 205 -8.25 -5.61 21.07
N THR A 206 -7.54 -6.67 20.70
CA THR A 206 -6.11 -6.84 20.92
C THR A 206 -5.39 -6.79 19.59
N ALA A 207 -4.12 -6.39 19.60
CA ALA A 207 -3.23 -6.42 18.44
C ALA A 207 -1.82 -6.78 18.92
N ALA A 208 -1.05 -7.44 18.06
CA ALA A 208 0.37 -7.68 18.25
C ALA A 208 1.00 -7.76 16.87
N GLN A 209 2.09 -7.03 16.66
CA GLN A 209 2.82 -6.99 15.38
C GLN A 209 1.90 -6.65 14.20
N GLU A 210 1.23 -5.49 14.27
CA GLU A 210 0.36 -5.00 13.19
C GLU A 210 0.84 -3.64 12.69
N GLY A 211 0.88 -3.42 11.37
CA GLY A 211 1.19 -2.15 10.75
C GLY A 211 0.02 -1.61 9.90
N TYR A 212 -0.18 -0.29 9.90
CA TYR A 212 -1.17 0.37 9.05
C TYR A 212 -0.61 1.63 8.40
N ARG A 213 -0.72 1.73 7.07
CA ARG A 213 -0.32 2.90 6.29
C ARG A 213 -1.53 3.71 5.88
N PHE A 214 -1.46 5.02 6.09
CA PHE A 214 -2.42 5.99 5.59
C PHE A 214 -1.74 6.88 4.57
N LYS A 215 -2.20 6.82 3.32
CA LYS A 215 -1.67 7.64 2.22
C LYS A 215 -2.77 8.42 1.53
N LEU A 216 -2.41 9.58 0.98
CA LEU A 216 -3.26 10.26 0.01
C LEU A 216 -3.10 9.56 -1.34
N PRO A 217 -4.11 9.60 -2.22
CA PRO A 217 -3.92 9.17 -3.61
C PRO A 217 -2.75 9.94 -4.24
N PHE A 218 -1.88 9.25 -4.96
CA PHE A 218 -0.76 9.87 -5.68
C PHE A 218 -1.26 10.93 -6.66
N ASP A 219 -0.57 12.06 -6.69
CA ASP A 219 -0.80 13.07 -7.71
C ASP A 219 -0.05 12.67 -8.97
N SER A 220 -0.79 12.17 -9.97
CA SER A 220 -0.23 11.76 -11.27
C SER A 220 0.45 12.89 -12.04
N ASN A 221 0.34 14.14 -11.58
CA ASN A 221 1.03 15.29 -12.17
C ASN A 221 2.32 15.65 -11.43
N VAL A 222 2.76 14.85 -10.45
CA VAL A 222 4.07 15.02 -9.81
C VAL A 222 4.96 13.88 -10.27
N TYR A 223 6.13 14.22 -10.79
CA TYR A 223 7.16 13.27 -11.22
C TYR A 223 8.41 13.49 -10.37
N TYR A 224 8.82 12.48 -9.63
CA TYR A 224 10.04 12.50 -8.82
C TYR A 224 11.22 12.04 -9.67
N TYR A 225 12.33 12.78 -9.57
CA TYR A 225 13.60 12.41 -10.18
C TYR A 225 14.68 12.51 -9.10
N THR A 226 15.07 11.36 -8.57
CA THR A 226 16.05 11.24 -7.48
C THR A 226 17.30 10.58 -8.01
N ILE A 227 18.45 11.22 -7.79
CA ILE A 227 19.76 10.69 -8.19
C ILE A 227 20.73 10.65 -7.00
N CYS A 228 21.80 9.87 -7.14
CA CYS A 228 22.90 9.86 -6.18
C CYS A 228 23.71 11.17 -6.20
N ASP A 229 24.00 11.68 -5.01
CA ASP A 229 24.93 12.78 -4.75
C ASP A 229 26.10 12.27 -3.89
N ASP A 230 27.10 11.73 -4.58
CA ASP A 230 28.29 11.10 -3.97
C ASP A 230 29.22 12.11 -3.28
N ASP A 231 29.17 13.40 -3.65
CA ASP A 231 30.02 14.44 -3.06
C ASP A 231 29.30 15.29 -2.00
N THR A 232 28.01 15.04 -1.79
CA THR A 232 27.14 15.60 -0.75
C THR A 232 27.04 17.13 -0.82
N ASP A 233 27.21 17.71 -2.00
CA ASP A 233 27.12 19.16 -2.21
C ASP A 233 25.68 19.66 -2.40
N GLY A 234 24.71 18.74 -2.50
CA GLY A 234 23.30 19.01 -2.71
C GLY A 234 22.96 19.37 -4.16
N LEU A 235 23.86 19.12 -5.10
CA LEU A 235 23.68 19.36 -6.52
C LEU A 235 23.89 18.05 -7.30
N GLY A 236 23.28 18.00 -8.47
CA GLY A 236 23.18 16.81 -9.29
C GLY A 236 22.98 17.18 -10.74
N LEU A 237 23.46 16.33 -11.64
CA LEU A 237 23.27 16.48 -13.08
C LEU A 237 22.20 15.49 -13.56
N PHE A 238 21.01 16.01 -13.86
CA PHE A 238 19.85 15.23 -14.26
C PHE A 238 19.81 15.06 -15.78
N ASN A 239 19.59 13.84 -16.24
CA ASN A 239 19.31 13.55 -17.64
C ASN A 239 17.79 13.58 -17.86
N LEU A 240 17.24 14.75 -18.22
CA LEU A 240 15.81 14.95 -18.42
C LEU A 240 15.23 14.12 -19.57
N ALA A 241 16.05 13.48 -20.41
CA ALA A 241 15.55 12.51 -21.39
C ALA A 241 14.92 11.27 -20.74
N VAL A 242 15.35 10.89 -19.52
CA VAL A 242 14.70 9.85 -18.70
C VAL A 242 13.27 10.28 -18.38
N ALA A 243 13.12 11.46 -17.77
CA ALA A 243 11.82 12.05 -17.49
C ALA A 243 10.93 12.22 -18.74
N GLN A 244 11.49 12.50 -19.92
CA GLN A 244 10.69 12.52 -21.15
C GLN A 244 10.07 11.16 -21.47
N ASN A 245 10.83 10.08 -21.31
CA ASN A 245 10.37 8.72 -21.61
C ASN A 245 9.34 8.27 -20.59
N ASP A 246 9.52 8.58 -19.31
CA ASP A 246 8.61 8.17 -18.26
C ASP A 246 7.28 8.92 -18.33
N ILE A 247 7.32 10.24 -18.54
CA ILE A 247 6.10 11.07 -18.65
C ILE A 247 5.31 10.76 -19.92
N ASN A 248 5.98 10.46 -21.03
CA ASN A 248 5.30 10.09 -22.28
C ASN A 248 6.14 9.14 -23.14
N ALA A 249 6.07 7.85 -22.84
CA ALA A 249 6.83 6.83 -23.56
C ALA A 249 6.53 6.77 -25.08
N THR A 250 5.33 7.16 -25.52
CA THR A 250 4.95 7.11 -26.94
C THR A 250 5.49 8.31 -27.72
N ASN A 251 5.55 9.49 -27.10
CA ASN A 251 5.93 10.75 -27.73
C ASN A 251 6.89 11.56 -26.85
N SER A 252 7.93 10.94 -26.31
CA SER A 252 8.83 11.53 -25.31
C SER A 252 9.45 12.85 -25.76
N SER A 253 9.87 12.96 -27.04
CA SER A 253 10.40 14.20 -27.63
C SER A 253 9.41 15.39 -27.67
N SER A 254 8.13 15.17 -27.41
CA SER A 254 7.12 16.24 -27.31
C SER A 254 7.02 16.84 -25.90
N VAL A 255 7.63 16.18 -24.90
CA VAL A 255 7.71 16.68 -23.52
C VAL A 255 8.73 17.82 -23.47
N LEU A 256 8.27 19.00 -23.08
CA LEU A 256 9.11 20.20 -22.93
C LEU A 256 9.29 20.54 -21.46
N PHE A 257 10.48 20.96 -21.04
CA PHE A 257 10.74 21.37 -19.65
C PHE A 257 10.92 22.88 -19.52
N PHE A 258 10.57 23.41 -18.36
CA PHE A 258 10.60 24.84 -18.03
C PHE A 258 11.04 25.04 -16.58
N GLU A 259 11.80 26.10 -16.32
CA GLU A 259 12.22 26.50 -14.96
C GLU A 259 11.05 27.02 -14.12
N THR A 260 10.02 27.57 -14.76
CA THR A 260 8.91 28.21 -14.07
C THR A 260 7.57 27.72 -14.59
N TYR A 261 6.59 27.63 -13.69
CA TYR A 261 5.22 27.25 -14.03
C TYR A 261 4.61 28.21 -15.07
N ALA A 262 4.90 29.51 -14.93
CA ALA A 262 4.40 30.53 -15.86
C ALA A 262 4.94 30.32 -17.29
N ASP A 263 6.19 29.90 -17.43
CA ASP A 263 6.80 29.57 -18.72
C ASP A 263 6.16 28.30 -19.32
N ALA A 264 5.89 27.29 -18.49
CA ALA A 264 5.18 26.07 -18.92
C ALA A 264 3.74 26.39 -19.39
N GLU A 265 2.97 27.19 -18.63
CA GLU A 265 1.60 27.59 -19.00
C GLU A 265 1.54 28.39 -20.31
N ASN A 266 2.49 29.31 -20.50
CA ASN A 266 2.52 30.17 -21.68
C ASN A 266 3.32 29.56 -22.84
N ASN A 267 3.93 28.39 -22.63
CA ASN A 267 4.86 27.75 -23.54
C ASN A 267 5.95 28.72 -24.03
N THR A 268 6.60 29.40 -23.09
CA THR A 268 7.70 30.35 -23.32
C THR A 268 8.98 29.85 -22.68
N ASN A 269 10.14 30.17 -23.27
CA ASN A 269 11.46 29.84 -22.69
C ASN A 269 11.67 28.35 -22.30
N PRO A 270 11.35 27.36 -23.17
CA PRO A 270 11.64 25.96 -22.85
C PRO A 270 13.14 25.72 -22.69
N LEU A 271 13.50 24.82 -21.77
CA LEU A 271 14.85 24.30 -21.62
C LEU A 271 15.27 23.61 -22.91
N SER A 272 16.47 23.97 -23.39
CA SER A 272 17.01 23.46 -24.66
C SER A 272 18.04 22.35 -24.50
N ASP A 273 18.65 22.26 -23.32
CA ASP A 273 19.52 21.15 -22.93
C ASP A 273 18.73 20.24 -21.98
N LEU A 274 18.85 18.94 -22.18
CA LEU A 274 18.25 17.92 -21.31
C LEU A 274 19.20 17.48 -20.21
N ASN A 275 20.48 17.88 -20.26
CA ASN A 275 21.37 17.76 -19.12
C ASN A 275 21.17 18.99 -18.24
N TYR A 276 20.52 18.79 -17.10
CA TYR A 276 20.09 19.86 -16.24
C TYR A 276 20.77 19.74 -14.88
N ALA A 277 21.53 20.77 -14.50
CA ALA A 277 22.07 20.85 -13.15
C ALA A 277 21.09 21.64 -12.27
N ASN A 278 20.63 21.04 -11.18
CA ASN A 278 19.85 21.76 -10.18
C ASN A 278 20.71 22.85 -9.51
N THR A 279 20.04 23.79 -8.87
CA THR A 279 20.65 24.94 -8.18
C THR A 279 20.56 24.85 -6.65
N GLN A 280 19.82 23.86 -6.16
CA GLN A 280 19.58 23.57 -4.75
C GLN A 280 19.15 22.10 -4.61
N SER A 281 19.42 21.49 -3.45
CA SER A 281 19.16 20.07 -3.12
C SER A 281 17.75 19.58 -3.43
N GLN A 282 16.76 20.47 -3.42
CA GLN A 282 15.41 20.18 -3.91
C GLN A 282 14.97 21.28 -4.85
N GLN A 283 14.75 20.96 -6.13
CA GLN A 283 14.29 21.91 -7.12
C GLN A 283 13.08 21.37 -7.87
N THR A 284 12.03 22.18 -8.00
CA THR A 284 10.93 21.88 -8.92
C THR A 284 11.17 22.59 -10.23
N ILE A 285 11.18 21.83 -11.32
CA ILE A 285 10.98 22.34 -12.68
C ILE A 285 9.64 21.81 -13.21
N TYR A 286 9.24 22.20 -14.40
CA TYR A 286 7.92 21.89 -14.94
C TYR A 286 8.03 21.22 -16.30
N ALA A 287 7.39 20.07 -16.47
CA ALA A 287 7.26 19.42 -17.78
C ALA A 287 5.89 19.69 -18.38
N PHE A 288 5.81 19.95 -19.67
CA PHE A 288 4.56 20.08 -20.41
C PHE A 288 4.44 18.91 -21.39
N SER A 289 3.36 18.13 -21.27
CA SER A 289 3.05 17.01 -22.17
C SER A 289 1.54 16.94 -22.40
N GLU A 290 1.12 16.91 -23.67
CA GLU A 290 -0.28 16.74 -24.08
C GLU A 290 -1.31 17.71 -23.44
N GLY A 291 -0.88 18.91 -23.06
CA GLY A 291 -1.75 19.91 -22.42
C GLY A 291 -1.80 19.81 -20.90
N VAL A 292 -1.02 18.92 -20.28
CA VAL A 292 -0.85 18.76 -18.84
C VAL A 292 0.53 19.31 -18.45
N ILE A 293 0.60 19.98 -17.30
CA ILE A 293 1.86 20.42 -16.68
C ILE A 293 2.14 19.49 -15.49
N TYR A 294 3.34 18.93 -15.46
CA TYR A 294 3.83 18.09 -14.39
C TYR A 294 4.85 18.87 -13.56
N ASP A 295 4.76 18.75 -12.23
CA ASP A 295 5.80 19.15 -11.30
C ASP A 295 6.90 18.09 -11.32
N VAL A 296 8.07 18.44 -11.84
CA VAL A 296 9.25 17.57 -11.85
C VAL A 296 10.11 17.92 -10.63
N LYS A 297 10.09 17.05 -9.62
CA LYS A 297 10.84 17.22 -8.36
C LYS A 297 12.23 16.62 -8.53
N LEU A 298 13.22 17.47 -8.77
CA LEU A 298 14.64 17.10 -8.83
C LEU A 298 15.19 17.02 -7.40
N GLN A 299 15.68 15.85 -7.04
CA GLN A 299 16.14 15.50 -5.71
C GLN A 299 17.47 14.75 -5.78
N VAL A 300 18.26 14.90 -4.72
CA VAL A 300 19.51 14.17 -4.57
C VAL A 300 19.58 13.51 -3.20
N ILE A 301 20.20 12.33 -3.13
CA ILE A 301 20.40 11.56 -1.89
C ILE A 301 21.83 11.00 -1.80
N ASP A 302 22.29 10.75 -0.58
CA ASP A 302 23.58 10.11 -0.33
C ASP A 302 23.46 8.59 -0.45
N CYS A 303 23.73 8.07 -1.65
CA CYS A 303 23.69 6.64 -1.96
C CYS A 303 24.83 5.81 -1.34
N SER A 304 25.75 6.44 -0.60
CA SER A 304 26.77 5.69 0.14
C SER A 304 26.23 5.03 1.40
N ASN A 305 25.04 5.44 1.84
CA ASN A 305 24.27 4.78 2.88
C ASN A 305 23.13 3.98 2.23
N ASP A 306 22.82 2.86 2.85
CA ASP A 306 21.53 2.19 2.71
C ASP A 306 20.47 3.12 3.33
N PHE A 307 19.54 3.58 2.50
CA PHE A 307 18.70 4.74 2.77
C PHE A 307 17.52 4.41 3.70
N ASP A 308 16.84 3.31 3.45
CA ASP A 308 15.68 2.85 4.20
C ASP A 308 16.07 1.83 5.30
N ALA A 309 17.30 1.30 5.23
CA ALA A 309 17.97 0.40 6.16
C ALA A 309 17.51 -1.06 6.09
N ASP A 310 17.15 -1.54 4.91
CA ASP A 310 16.71 -2.92 4.65
C ASP A 310 17.86 -3.89 4.26
N SER A 311 19.11 -3.42 4.23
CA SER A 311 20.33 -4.15 3.82
C SER A 311 20.64 -4.13 2.32
N VAL A 312 19.77 -3.60 1.47
CA VAL A 312 20.04 -3.36 0.05
C VAL A 312 20.78 -2.02 -0.09
N PRO A 313 21.93 -1.98 -0.77
CA PRO A 313 22.58 -0.70 -1.03
C PRO A 313 21.72 0.16 -1.97
N THR A 314 21.40 1.39 -1.59
CA THR A 314 20.66 2.35 -2.43
C THR A 314 21.19 2.50 -3.85
N SER A 315 22.51 2.42 -4.04
CA SER A 315 23.11 2.47 -5.38
C SER A 315 22.79 1.27 -6.29
N SER A 316 22.28 0.15 -5.75
CA SER A 316 21.87 -1.04 -6.51
C SER A 316 20.38 -1.12 -6.80
N GLU A 317 19.61 -0.14 -6.33
CA GLU A 317 18.15 -0.12 -6.46
C GLU A 317 17.67 0.68 -7.68
N ASP A 318 18.61 1.22 -8.47
CA ASP A 318 18.37 1.63 -9.85
C ASP A 318 18.31 0.38 -10.74
N LEU A 319 17.20 -0.36 -10.66
CA LEU A 319 17.05 -1.69 -11.28
C LEU A 319 17.19 -1.62 -12.80
N ASN A 320 16.70 -0.54 -13.41
CA ASN A 320 16.72 -0.36 -14.86
C ASN A 320 18.01 0.34 -15.37
N GLY A 321 18.79 0.96 -14.49
CA GLY A 321 20.08 1.59 -14.79
C GLY A 321 19.96 2.92 -15.54
N ASP A 322 18.83 3.61 -15.47
CA ASP A 322 18.60 4.91 -16.11
C ASP A 322 19.08 6.10 -15.26
N GLY A 323 19.41 5.85 -14.00
CA GLY A 323 19.92 6.81 -13.03
C GLY A 323 18.85 7.50 -12.19
N ASN A 324 17.56 7.23 -12.37
CA ASN A 324 16.47 7.77 -11.56
C ASN A 324 15.94 6.75 -10.55
N LEU A 325 16.47 6.76 -9.33
CA LEU A 325 16.02 5.87 -8.25
C LEU A 325 14.54 6.02 -7.90
N ALA A 326 13.90 7.14 -8.23
CA ALA A 326 12.51 7.39 -7.86
C ALA A 326 11.48 6.79 -8.83
N ASN A 327 11.90 6.15 -9.93
CA ASN A 327 11.00 5.47 -10.86
C ASN A 327 11.06 3.93 -10.80
N ASP A 328 11.98 3.37 -10.01
CA ASP A 328 12.03 1.95 -9.70
C ASP A 328 11.18 1.67 -8.46
N ASP A 329 9.99 1.12 -8.67
CA ASP A 329 8.94 0.84 -7.69
C ASP A 329 8.29 -0.50 -8.10
N THR A 330 8.75 -1.58 -7.46
CA THR A 330 8.50 -2.95 -7.95
C THR A 330 7.04 -3.35 -7.73
N ASP A 331 6.48 -3.05 -6.56
CA ASP A 331 5.09 -3.36 -6.21
C ASP A 331 4.07 -2.29 -6.65
N ASN A 332 4.55 -1.14 -7.14
CA ASN A 332 3.76 0.02 -7.56
C ASN A 332 2.89 0.61 -6.44
N ASP A 333 3.32 0.50 -5.18
CA ASP A 333 2.66 1.16 -4.08
C ASP A 333 2.91 2.68 -4.07
N GLY A 334 3.86 3.18 -4.88
CA GLY A 334 4.23 4.58 -5.01
C GLY A 334 5.34 5.03 -4.06
N ILE A 335 5.98 4.08 -3.38
CA ILE A 335 7.28 4.24 -2.73
C ILE A 335 8.31 3.50 -3.59
N PRO A 336 9.33 4.20 -4.10
CA PRO A 336 10.42 3.56 -4.83
C PRO A 336 11.22 2.65 -3.91
N ASN A 337 11.78 1.57 -4.47
CA ASN A 337 12.52 0.53 -3.75
C ASN A 337 13.50 1.11 -2.72
N PHE A 338 14.35 2.08 -3.10
CA PHE A 338 15.32 2.66 -2.16
C PHE A 338 14.75 3.35 -0.91
N ALA A 339 13.45 3.57 -0.86
CA ALA A 339 12.72 4.15 0.25
C ALA A 339 11.60 3.24 0.80
N ASP A 340 11.39 2.07 0.19
CA ASP A 340 10.52 1.00 0.67
C ASP A 340 11.36 -0.13 1.27
N ASN A 341 10.78 -0.85 2.22
CA ASN A 341 11.49 -1.88 2.99
C ASN A 341 10.85 -3.26 2.83
N ASP A 342 9.97 -3.38 1.82
CA ASP A 342 9.14 -4.49 1.36
C ASP A 342 8.93 -4.22 -0.14
N ASP A 343 10.00 -4.40 -0.93
CA ASP A 343 10.15 -3.88 -2.28
C ASP A 343 9.09 -4.41 -3.28
N ASP A 344 8.74 -5.69 -3.17
CA ASP A 344 7.74 -6.38 -4.00
C ASP A 344 6.33 -6.43 -3.37
N GLY A 345 6.18 -5.89 -2.16
CA GLY A 345 4.88 -5.71 -1.50
C GLY A 345 4.20 -7.04 -1.16
N ASP A 346 5.00 -8.07 -0.89
CA ASP A 346 4.56 -9.42 -0.61
C ASP A 346 4.38 -9.69 0.89
N THR A 347 4.70 -8.69 1.71
CA THR A 347 4.59 -8.61 3.18
C THR A 347 5.70 -9.23 4.01
N VAL A 348 6.67 -9.89 3.36
CA VAL A 348 7.97 -10.17 3.95
C VAL A 348 8.82 -8.90 3.79
N LEU A 349 9.76 -8.67 4.71
CA LEU A 349 10.60 -7.48 4.60
C LEU A 349 11.83 -7.81 3.77
N THR A 350 12.24 -6.87 2.91
CA THR A 350 13.47 -6.98 2.11
C THR A 350 14.69 -7.41 2.94
N GLU A 351 14.79 -7.00 4.22
CA GLU A 351 15.89 -7.41 5.11
C GLU A 351 15.97 -8.92 5.40
N TYR A 352 14.85 -9.64 5.25
CA TYR A 352 14.76 -11.09 5.43
C TYR A 352 14.97 -11.87 4.13
N GLU A 353 14.80 -11.24 2.98
CA GLU A 353 14.94 -11.85 1.64
C GLU A 353 16.23 -11.48 0.94
N TYR A 354 16.86 -10.36 1.32
CA TYR A 354 18.19 -9.98 0.86
C TYR A 354 19.28 -10.86 1.48
N VAL A 355 19.24 -12.15 1.12
CA VAL A 355 20.10 -13.20 1.61
C VAL A 355 20.87 -13.81 0.45
N PHE A 356 22.09 -14.27 0.73
CA PHE A 356 22.96 -14.84 -0.30
C PHE A 356 22.92 -16.36 -0.21
N ALA A 357 22.66 -17.03 -1.34
CA ALA A 357 22.67 -18.48 -1.39
C ALA A 357 24.02 -19.06 -0.89
N ARG A 358 24.03 -20.26 -0.31
CA ARG A 358 25.29 -20.87 0.14
C ARG A 358 25.94 -21.68 -0.98
N SER A 359 27.03 -21.15 -1.56
CA SER A 359 27.84 -21.94 -2.48
C SER A 359 28.74 -22.94 -1.74
N ASN A 360 28.75 -24.20 -2.19
CA ASN A 360 29.63 -25.27 -1.66
C ASN A 360 31.14 -25.01 -1.85
N ARG A 361 31.56 -23.85 -2.40
CA ARG A 361 32.95 -23.52 -2.74
C ARG A 361 33.50 -22.27 -2.05
N GLY A 362 32.74 -21.62 -1.16
CA GLY A 362 33.24 -20.49 -0.37
C GLY A 362 33.55 -19.22 -1.17
N THR A 363 32.95 -19.08 -2.35
CA THR A 363 32.88 -17.83 -3.11
C THR A 363 31.44 -17.31 -3.04
N THR A 364 31.26 -16.01 -2.81
CA THR A 364 29.96 -15.33 -2.68
C THR A 364 29.00 -15.77 -3.78
N SER A 365 27.87 -16.34 -3.37
CA SER A 365 26.81 -16.82 -4.24
C SER A 365 25.91 -15.65 -4.62
N SER A 366 25.18 -15.78 -5.71
CA SER A 366 24.07 -14.90 -6.08
C SER A 366 23.13 -14.63 -4.91
N LEU A 367 22.34 -13.57 -5.05
CA LEU A 367 21.14 -13.35 -4.24
C LEU A 367 20.26 -14.61 -4.27
N LEU A 368 19.50 -14.80 -3.20
CA LEU A 368 18.49 -15.86 -3.15
C LEU A 368 17.47 -15.61 -4.27
N ASP A 369 17.08 -16.72 -4.86
CA ASP A 369 16.24 -16.85 -6.05
C ASP A 369 15.70 -18.28 -5.91
N THR A 370 14.60 -18.40 -5.17
CA THR A 370 14.11 -19.66 -4.62
C THR A 370 13.58 -20.58 -5.74
N ASP A 371 12.91 -20.02 -6.75
CA ASP A 371 12.36 -20.77 -7.89
C ASP A 371 13.32 -20.83 -9.13
N ASN A 372 14.37 -20.01 -9.16
CA ASN A 372 15.35 -19.87 -10.25
C ASN A 372 14.81 -19.22 -11.54
N ASP A 373 13.86 -18.28 -11.45
CA ASP A 373 13.31 -17.54 -12.58
C ASP A 373 14.14 -16.31 -13.00
N THR A 374 15.18 -15.98 -12.23
CA THR A 374 16.13 -14.85 -12.35
C THR A 374 15.73 -13.54 -11.68
N ILE A 375 14.58 -13.49 -11.03
CA ILE A 375 14.18 -12.42 -10.11
C ILE A 375 14.62 -12.87 -8.70
N PRO A 376 15.39 -12.05 -7.97
CA PRO A 376 15.70 -12.36 -6.58
C PRO A 376 14.44 -12.26 -5.70
N ASP A 377 14.36 -13.09 -4.66
CA ASP A 377 13.20 -13.17 -3.75
C ASP A 377 12.68 -11.78 -3.31
N TYR A 378 13.55 -10.87 -2.85
CA TYR A 378 13.14 -9.51 -2.43
C TYR A 378 12.57 -8.58 -3.53
N LEU A 379 12.46 -9.06 -4.76
CA LEU A 379 11.85 -8.38 -5.91
C LEU A 379 10.78 -9.27 -6.58
N ASP A 380 10.37 -10.37 -5.96
CA ASP A 380 9.49 -11.39 -6.51
C ASP A 380 8.30 -11.66 -5.58
N ASP A 381 7.08 -11.38 -6.03
CA ASP A 381 5.89 -11.55 -5.19
C ASP A 381 5.35 -13.00 -5.13
N ASP A 382 6.04 -13.96 -5.78
CA ASP A 382 5.78 -15.41 -5.83
C ASP A 382 7.12 -16.18 -5.69
N ASP A 383 7.81 -15.97 -4.57
CA ASP A 383 9.17 -16.45 -4.24
C ASP A 383 9.50 -17.90 -4.67
N ASP A 384 8.56 -18.83 -4.46
CA ASP A 384 8.76 -20.25 -4.75
C ASP A 384 8.21 -20.71 -6.12
N GLY A 385 7.57 -19.79 -6.85
CA GLY A 385 7.03 -19.98 -8.19
C GLY A 385 5.92 -21.04 -8.24
N ASP A 386 5.14 -21.22 -7.17
CA ASP A 386 4.02 -22.17 -7.14
C ASP A 386 2.73 -21.60 -7.76
N GLY A 387 2.66 -20.27 -7.94
CA GLY A 387 1.54 -19.51 -8.50
C GLY A 387 0.57 -18.93 -7.46
N VAL A 388 0.89 -19.02 -6.17
CA VAL A 388 0.25 -18.33 -5.05
C VAL A 388 1.20 -17.24 -4.57
N LEU A 389 0.75 -15.99 -4.55
CA LEU A 389 1.61 -14.89 -4.10
C LEU A 389 1.99 -15.09 -2.62
N THR A 390 3.23 -14.76 -2.24
CA THR A 390 3.73 -14.89 -0.86
C THR A 390 2.77 -14.28 0.17
N LYS A 391 2.21 -13.09 -0.11
CA LYS A 391 1.21 -12.43 0.75
C LYS A 391 -0.06 -13.23 0.99
N ASP A 392 -0.44 -14.09 0.05
CA ASP A 392 -1.64 -14.93 0.10
C ASP A 392 -1.38 -16.28 0.80
N GLU A 393 -0.12 -16.55 1.18
CA GLU A 393 0.30 -17.74 1.93
C GLU A 393 0.29 -17.54 3.46
N ASP A 394 -0.20 -16.40 3.93
CA ASP A 394 -0.58 -16.17 5.33
C ASP A 394 -1.90 -16.89 5.68
N TYR A 395 -1.82 -18.21 5.88
CA TYR A 395 -2.98 -19.07 6.15
C TYR A 395 -3.68 -18.76 7.47
N ASN A 396 -2.95 -18.16 8.42
CA ASN A 396 -3.45 -17.87 9.75
C ASN A 396 -3.99 -16.42 9.90
N HIS A 397 -3.82 -15.60 8.87
CA HIS A 397 -4.23 -14.21 8.73
C HIS A 397 -3.63 -13.29 9.82
N ASN A 398 -2.37 -13.51 10.18
CA ASN A 398 -1.61 -12.64 11.09
C ASN A 398 -0.76 -11.58 10.36
N PHE A 399 -0.76 -11.59 9.02
CA PHE A 399 0.04 -10.76 8.11
C PHE A 399 1.54 -10.97 8.29
N ASN A 400 1.93 -12.23 8.45
CA ASN A 400 3.32 -12.67 8.56
C ASN A 400 3.51 -14.04 7.89
N PRO A 401 3.66 -14.12 6.56
CA PRO A 401 3.87 -15.38 5.83
C PRO A 401 5.09 -16.16 6.34
N MET A 402 6.07 -15.48 6.94
CA MET A 402 7.31 -16.08 7.44
C MET A 402 7.12 -17.12 8.56
N ASP A 403 5.94 -17.15 9.22
CA ASP A 403 5.66 -18.11 10.30
C ASP A 403 4.71 -19.26 9.93
N ASP A 404 4.21 -19.29 8.70
CA ASP A 404 3.40 -20.37 8.16
C ASP A 404 4.27 -21.49 7.59
N ASP A 405 4.05 -22.72 8.07
CA ASP A 405 4.71 -23.96 7.65
C ASP A 405 3.69 -25.10 7.79
N ILE A 406 2.79 -25.21 6.81
CA ILE A 406 1.64 -26.11 6.88
C ILE A 406 2.05 -27.58 6.88
N ASN A 407 3.16 -27.90 6.21
CA ASN A 407 3.65 -29.26 6.04
C ASN A 407 4.67 -29.66 7.13
N THR A 408 5.06 -28.73 8.00
CA THR A 408 5.95 -28.87 9.16
C THR A 408 7.36 -29.34 8.82
N ASN A 409 7.87 -28.97 7.63
CA ASN A 409 9.22 -29.33 7.18
C ASN A 409 10.29 -28.33 7.65
N SER A 410 9.90 -27.27 8.37
CA SER A 410 10.77 -26.18 8.85
C SER A 410 11.30 -25.25 7.75
N ILE A 411 10.61 -25.19 6.62
CA ILE A 411 10.75 -24.19 5.57
C ILE A 411 9.41 -23.43 5.57
N PRO A 412 9.41 -22.09 5.65
CA PRO A 412 8.19 -21.33 5.47
C PRO A 412 7.51 -21.67 4.14
N ASP A 413 6.18 -21.65 4.10
CA ASP A 413 5.43 -22.09 2.92
C ASP A 413 5.78 -21.27 1.68
N TYR A 414 6.00 -19.95 1.81
CA TYR A 414 6.42 -19.06 0.72
C TYR A 414 7.81 -19.34 0.11
N LEU A 415 8.58 -20.25 0.72
CA LEU A 415 9.86 -20.73 0.19
C LEU A 415 9.80 -22.22 -0.20
N ASP A 416 8.61 -22.81 -0.27
CA ASP A 416 8.40 -24.25 -0.48
C ASP A 416 7.29 -24.54 -1.49
N ASN A 417 7.67 -24.65 -2.77
CA ASN A 417 6.77 -24.99 -3.88
C ASN A 417 5.95 -26.29 -3.68
N ALA A 418 6.33 -27.14 -2.72
CA ALA A 418 5.56 -28.33 -2.36
C ALA A 418 4.43 -28.09 -1.32
N ALA A 419 4.33 -26.89 -0.73
CA ALA A 419 3.39 -26.52 0.32
C ALA A 419 1.95 -26.30 -0.18
N VAL A 420 1.74 -26.15 -1.50
CA VAL A 420 0.43 -25.85 -2.10
C VAL A 420 -0.68 -26.84 -1.71
N LEU A 421 -1.76 -26.32 -1.10
CA LEU A 421 -3.03 -27.03 -0.92
C LEU A 421 -3.95 -27.00 -2.16
N GLY A 422 -3.55 -26.30 -3.22
CA GLY A 422 -4.27 -26.23 -4.49
C GLY A 422 -3.40 -26.75 -5.61
N THR A 423 -3.61 -27.98 -6.08
CA THR A 423 -2.87 -28.49 -7.25
C THR A 423 -3.05 -27.57 -8.46
N PRO A 424 -2.02 -26.85 -8.96
CA PRO A 424 -2.10 -26.13 -10.25
C PRO A 424 -2.27 -27.14 -11.40
N ASN A 425 -1.93 -28.40 -11.12
CA ASN A 425 -2.09 -29.53 -12.02
C ASN A 425 -3.53 -29.90 -12.36
N PHE A 426 -4.56 -29.40 -11.65
CA PHE A 426 -5.93 -29.80 -11.94
C PHE A 426 -6.51 -29.08 -13.18
N GLU A 427 -6.28 -27.77 -13.35
CA GLU A 427 -6.84 -27.04 -14.49
C GLU A 427 -6.12 -27.36 -15.81
N ASN A 428 -4.80 -27.55 -15.78
CA ASN A 428 -4.00 -27.83 -16.98
C ASN A 428 -4.11 -29.28 -17.48
N ASN A 429 -4.57 -30.25 -16.68
CA ASN A 429 -4.61 -31.66 -17.08
C ASN A 429 -5.94 -32.19 -17.61
N ILE A 430 -7.04 -31.44 -17.57
CA ILE A 430 -8.34 -31.99 -17.95
C ILE A 430 -8.84 -31.22 -19.16
N GLY A 431 -8.49 -31.73 -20.35
CA GLY A 431 -8.76 -31.08 -21.64
C GLY A 431 -10.24 -30.98 -21.97
N PHE A 432 -10.97 -30.09 -21.29
CA PHE A 432 -12.36 -29.80 -21.52
C PHE A 432 -12.52 -28.72 -22.60
N THR A 433 -13.29 -29.03 -23.63
CA THR A 433 -13.69 -28.08 -24.66
C THR A 433 -15.17 -27.77 -24.55
N LEU A 434 -15.51 -26.48 -24.43
CA LEU A 434 -16.87 -25.97 -24.45
C LEU A 434 -17.15 -25.24 -25.77
N TYR A 435 -18.13 -25.71 -26.54
CA TYR A 435 -18.49 -25.13 -27.83
C TYR A 435 -19.99 -25.34 -28.18
N PRO A 436 -20.59 -24.45 -28.99
CA PRO A 436 -20.04 -23.18 -29.44
C PRO A 436 -19.97 -22.15 -28.31
N ASN A 437 -18.91 -21.34 -28.32
CA ASN A 437 -18.78 -20.15 -27.47
C ASN A 437 -18.36 -18.98 -28.37
N PRO A 438 -19.24 -18.02 -28.69
CA PRO A 438 -20.56 -17.79 -28.09
C PRO A 438 -21.64 -18.82 -28.44
N ALA A 439 -22.51 -19.11 -27.48
CA ALA A 439 -23.62 -20.07 -27.56
C ALA A 439 -24.95 -19.39 -27.93
N PHE A 440 -25.83 -20.10 -28.64
CA PHE A 440 -27.16 -19.59 -29.02
C PHE A 440 -28.31 -20.38 -28.36
N SER A 441 -28.36 -21.69 -28.57
CA SER A 441 -29.41 -22.56 -28.03
C SER A 441 -28.86 -23.74 -27.24
N GLU A 442 -27.65 -24.19 -27.54
CA GLU A 442 -27.00 -25.29 -26.84
C GLU A 442 -25.52 -25.01 -26.63
N ILE A 443 -24.96 -25.58 -25.57
CA ILE A 443 -23.52 -25.77 -25.39
C ILE A 443 -23.22 -27.26 -25.33
N THR A 444 -22.08 -27.64 -25.90
CA THR A 444 -21.48 -28.97 -25.79
C THR A 444 -20.22 -28.86 -24.97
N ILE A 445 -20.09 -29.72 -23.98
CA ILE A 445 -18.92 -29.87 -23.11
C ILE A 445 -18.34 -31.24 -23.41
N GLU A 446 -17.11 -31.29 -23.90
CA GLU A 446 -16.41 -32.52 -24.23
C GLU A 446 -15.14 -32.64 -23.39
N ASN A 447 -14.96 -33.79 -22.73
CA ASN A 447 -13.70 -34.16 -22.08
C ASN A 447 -12.82 -34.95 -23.04
N ASN A 448 -11.76 -34.34 -23.54
CA ASN A 448 -10.85 -34.96 -24.51
C ASN A 448 -9.89 -36.01 -23.91
N LYS A 449 -9.95 -36.26 -22.59
CA LYS A 449 -9.14 -37.25 -21.87
C LYS A 449 -9.93 -38.43 -21.32
N GLY A 450 -11.25 -38.50 -21.56
CA GLY A 450 -12.08 -39.66 -21.19
C GLY A 450 -12.49 -39.74 -19.72
N VAL A 451 -12.34 -38.64 -18.95
CA VAL A 451 -12.81 -38.54 -17.57
C VAL A 451 -14.33 -38.30 -17.58
N ALA A 452 -15.07 -39.01 -16.73
CA ALA A 452 -16.52 -38.89 -16.65
C ALA A 452 -16.93 -37.58 -15.98
N ILE A 453 -17.90 -36.89 -16.58
CA ILE A 453 -18.53 -35.72 -15.94
C ILE A 453 -19.58 -36.28 -14.99
N ASN A 454 -19.45 -36.04 -13.69
CA ASN A 454 -20.45 -36.49 -12.69
C ASN A 454 -21.59 -35.49 -12.59
N GLU A 455 -21.29 -34.19 -12.64
CA GLU A 455 -22.25 -33.11 -12.53
C GLU A 455 -21.81 -31.90 -13.36
N ALA A 456 -22.76 -31.21 -13.99
CA ALA A 456 -22.55 -29.95 -14.68
C ALA A 456 -23.62 -28.95 -14.26
N THR A 457 -23.17 -27.82 -13.71
CA THR A 457 -24.02 -26.76 -13.16
C THR A 457 -23.77 -25.45 -13.91
N ILE A 458 -24.82 -24.81 -14.44
CA ILE A 458 -24.73 -23.46 -15.00
C ILE A 458 -25.04 -22.46 -13.89
N VAL A 459 -24.17 -21.47 -13.71
CA VAL A 459 -24.33 -20.38 -12.75
C VAL A 459 -24.25 -19.01 -13.44
N SER A 460 -25.03 -18.04 -12.94
CA SER A 460 -24.93 -16.64 -13.35
C SER A 460 -23.71 -15.95 -12.72
N ILE A 461 -23.36 -14.76 -13.21
CA ILE A 461 -22.30 -13.91 -12.61
C ILE A 461 -22.55 -13.54 -11.14
N ASN A 462 -23.81 -13.63 -10.68
CA ASN A 462 -24.17 -13.35 -9.29
C ASN A 462 -24.21 -14.64 -8.44
N GLY A 463 -23.69 -15.76 -8.95
CA GLY A 463 -23.63 -17.05 -8.26
C GLY A 463 -24.96 -17.82 -8.21
N GLN A 464 -26.00 -17.38 -8.93
CA GLN A 464 -27.28 -18.11 -8.95
C GLN A 464 -27.16 -19.34 -9.84
N VAL A 465 -27.51 -20.52 -9.29
CA VAL A 465 -27.63 -21.77 -10.07
C VAL A 465 -28.86 -21.70 -10.97
N LEU A 466 -28.64 -21.85 -12.28
CA LEU A 466 -29.67 -21.76 -13.32
C LEU A 466 -30.07 -23.12 -13.86
N GLN A 467 -29.12 -24.07 -13.91
CA GLN A 467 -29.36 -25.42 -14.37
C GLN A 467 -28.36 -26.37 -13.72
N ASN A 468 -28.77 -27.61 -13.46
CA ASN A 468 -27.89 -28.66 -12.96
C ASN A 468 -28.24 -30.00 -13.61
N ILE A 469 -27.22 -30.73 -14.08
CA ILE A 469 -27.37 -32.04 -14.70
C ILE A 469 -26.32 -32.99 -14.11
N THR A 470 -26.78 -34.14 -13.61
CA THR A 470 -25.91 -35.26 -13.25
C THR A 470 -25.77 -36.18 -14.46
N THR A 471 -24.55 -36.57 -14.82
CA THR A 471 -24.27 -37.46 -15.95
C THR A 471 -23.11 -38.41 -15.60
N THR A 472 -22.78 -39.32 -16.51
CA THR A 472 -21.54 -40.10 -16.51
C THR A 472 -20.90 -40.13 -17.90
N GLU A 473 -21.41 -39.29 -18.81
CA GLU A 473 -20.95 -39.19 -20.19
C GLU A 473 -19.67 -38.35 -20.25
N THR A 474 -18.81 -38.65 -21.21
CA THR A 474 -17.61 -37.84 -21.51
C THR A 474 -17.92 -36.64 -22.40
N VAL A 475 -19.10 -36.63 -23.04
CA VAL A 475 -19.64 -35.52 -23.83
C VAL A 475 -21.03 -35.20 -23.33
N LEU A 476 -21.24 -33.96 -22.88
CA LEU A 476 -22.52 -33.48 -22.37
C LEU A 476 -23.04 -32.33 -23.24
N LYS A 477 -24.33 -32.38 -23.58
CA LYS A 477 -25.04 -31.26 -24.20
C LYS A 477 -26.01 -30.63 -23.21
N MET A 478 -26.00 -29.31 -23.13
CA MET A 478 -26.92 -28.54 -22.28
C MET A 478 -27.68 -27.52 -23.12
N ASP A 479 -29.01 -27.49 -22.97
CA ASP A 479 -29.87 -26.48 -23.57
C ASP A 479 -29.78 -25.18 -22.78
N VAL A 480 -29.40 -24.10 -23.46
CA VAL A 480 -29.25 -22.74 -22.91
C VAL A 480 -30.19 -21.75 -23.58
N SER A 481 -31.16 -22.22 -24.37
CA SER A 481 -32.07 -21.37 -25.16
C SER A 481 -32.90 -20.40 -24.31
N GLU A 482 -33.26 -20.80 -23.09
CA GLU A 482 -34.02 -20.00 -22.13
C GLU A 482 -33.16 -18.95 -21.38
N LEU A 483 -31.83 -18.99 -21.54
CA LEU A 483 -30.94 -18.00 -20.92
C LEU A 483 -30.92 -16.70 -21.72
N GLN A 484 -30.97 -15.57 -21.01
CA GLN A 484 -30.80 -14.25 -21.60
C GLN A 484 -29.36 -14.05 -22.09
N SER A 485 -29.16 -13.18 -23.08
CA SER A 485 -27.82 -12.83 -23.56
C SER A 485 -26.97 -12.28 -22.42
N GLY A 486 -25.76 -12.81 -22.26
CA GLY A 486 -24.92 -12.50 -21.10
C GLY A 486 -23.78 -13.50 -20.88
N ILE A 487 -23.01 -13.28 -19.82
CA ILE A 487 -21.90 -14.15 -19.41
C ILE A 487 -22.42 -15.14 -18.36
N TYR A 488 -22.04 -16.40 -18.51
CA TYR A 488 -22.37 -17.47 -17.58
C TYR A 488 -21.14 -18.35 -17.34
N PHE A 489 -21.16 -19.09 -16.23
CA PHE A 489 -20.15 -20.09 -15.92
C PHE A 489 -20.78 -21.48 -15.88
N VAL A 490 -20.06 -22.46 -16.38
CA VAL A 490 -20.33 -23.88 -16.20
C VAL A 490 -19.34 -24.40 -15.17
N LYS A 491 -19.85 -24.93 -14.06
CA LYS A 491 -19.11 -25.68 -13.06
C LYS A 491 -19.28 -27.16 -13.34
N LEU A 492 -18.18 -27.88 -13.55
CA LEU A 492 -18.14 -29.31 -13.79
C LEU A 492 -17.57 -30.00 -12.56
N ASN A 493 -18.28 -31.00 -12.04
CA ASN A 493 -17.80 -31.89 -11.01
C ASN A 493 -17.45 -33.22 -11.66
N THR A 494 -16.22 -33.69 -11.46
CA THR A 494 -15.71 -34.95 -12.01
C THR A 494 -15.29 -35.86 -10.86
N ASN A 495 -14.94 -37.11 -11.16
CA ASN A 495 -14.30 -38.00 -10.19
C ASN A 495 -12.89 -37.56 -9.79
N GLU A 496 -12.27 -36.62 -10.51
CA GLU A 496 -10.92 -36.14 -10.26
C GLU A 496 -10.89 -34.75 -9.61
N GLY A 497 -11.99 -33.99 -9.65
CA GLY A 497 -12.12 -32.65 -9.03
C GLY A 497 -13.13 -31.73 -9.75
N ILE A 498 -13.03 -30.41 -9.52
CA ILE A 498 -14.01 -29.40 -9.98
C ILE A 498 -13.38 -28.42 -10.98
N VAL A 499 -13.95 -28.28 -12.19
CA VAL A 499 -13.50 -27.33 -13.23
C VAL A 499 -14.56 -26.26 -13.46
N ILE A 500 -14.16 -25.01 -13.70
CA ILE A 500 -15.08 -23.92 -14.05
C ILE A 500 -14.71 -23.34 -15.42
N GLN A 501 -15.69 -23.20 -16.32
CA GLN A 501 -15.49 -22.57 -17.64
C GLN A 501 -16.51 -21.47 -17.91
N LYS A 502 -16.05 -20.37 -18.51
CA LYS A 502 -16.90 -19.22 -18.92
C LYS A 502 -17.43 -19.42 -20.34
N PHE A 503 -18.72 -19.14 -20.56
CA PHE A 503 -19.29 -19.03 -21.91
C PHE A 503 -20.16 -17.79 -22.08
N LEU A 504 -20.21 -17.27 -23.31
CA LEU A 504 -21.06 -16.16 -23.70
C LEU A 504 -22.35 -16.68 -24.34
N LYS A 505 -23.51 -16.24 -23.84
CA LYS A 505 -24.80 -16.47 -24.47
C LYS A 505 -25.16 -15.26 -25.34
N ASN A 506 -25.42 -15.51 -26.62
CA ASN A 506 -25.93 -14.52 -27.55
C ASN A 506 -27.46 -14.46 -27.57
#